data_AF-A0AB34HZI3-F1
#
_entry.id   AF-A0AB34HZI3-F1
#
_cell.length_a   1.000
_cell.length_b   1.000
_cell.length_c   1.000
_cell.angle_alpha   90.00
_cell.angle_beta   90.00
_cell.angle_gamma   90.00
#
_symmetry.space_group_name_H-M   'P 1'
#
loop_
_entity.id
_entity.type
_entity.pdbx_description
1 polymer ?
#
loop_
_entity_poly.entity_id
_entity_poly.type
_entity_poly.pdbx_seq_one_letter_code
_entity_poly.pdbx_strand_id
1 'polypeptide(L)'
;MGNRGMEELIPLVNKLQDAFSSIGQSCHLDLPQIAVVGGQSAGKSSVLENFVGRAASAKLLPDLNENAEITGPSAAERNGDIG
;
A
#
# COMPACT_ATOMS: atom_id res chain seq x y z
N MET A 1 -22.08 -19.16 -17.08
CA MET A 1 -22.91 -19.27 -15.86
C MET A 1 -21.99 -19.09 -14.68
N GLY A 2 -22.09 -17.96 -13.97
CA GLY A 2 -21.23 -17.63 -12.83
C GLY A 2 -21.65 -18.37 -11.56
N ASN A 3 -20.69 -18.56 -10.65
CA ASN A 3 -20.91 -19.20 -9.36
C ASN A 3 -21.61 -18.23 -8.40
N ARG A 4 -22.94 -18.08 -8.55
CA ARG A 4 -23.78 -17.16 -7.73
C ARG A 4 -23.55 -17.29 -6.22
N GLY A 5 -23.29 -18.50 -5.72
CA GLY A 5 -22.96 -18.71 -4.30
C GLY A 5 -21.65 -18.05 -3.86
N MET A 6 -20.64 -17.95 -4.74
CA MET A 6 -19.41 -17.22 -4.45
C MET A 6 -19.60 -15.71 -4.48
N GLU A 7 -20.49 -15.21 -5.36
CA GLU A 7 -20.80 -13.78 -5.45
C GLU A 7 -21.39 -13.23 -4.13
N GLU A 8 -22.13 -14.06 -3.38
CA GLU A 8 -22.66 -13.72 -2.06
C GLU A 8 -21.67 -14.02 -0.91
N LEU A 9 -20.86 -15.07 -1.04
CA LEU A 9 -19.92 -15.49 -0.01
C LEU A 9 -18.73 -14.53 0.13
N ILE A 10 -18.22 -13.97 -0.97
CA ILE A 10 -17.06 -13.07 -0.95
C ILE A 10 -17.34 -11.82 -0.09
N PRO A 11 -18.44 -11.06 -0.29
CA PRO A 11 -18.76 -9.91 0.55
C PRO A 11 -18.98 -10.26 2.02
N LEU A 12 -19.58 -11.42 2.31
CA LEU A 12 -19.84 -11.87 3.68
C LEU A 12 -18.54 -12.17 4.42
N VAL A 13 -17.65 -12.92 3.77
CA VAL A 13 -16.33 -13.26 4.29
C VAL A 13 -15.49 -11.99 4.51
N ASN A 14 -15.49 -11.05 3.57
CA ASN A 14 -14.76 -9.79 3.72
C ASN A 14 -15.26 -8.99 4.94
N LYS A 15 -16.58 -8.87 5.13
CA LYS A 15 -17.15 -8.19 6.32
C LYS A 15 -16.74 -8.87 7.63
N LEU A 16 -16.67 -10.21 7.62
CA LEU A 16 -16.22 -10.97 8.78
C LEU A 16 -14.76 -10.65 9.08
N GLN A 17 -13.90 -10.66 8.06
CA GLN A 17 -12.47 -10.34 8.22
C GLN A 17 -12.24 -8.91 8.70
N ASP A 18 -13.00 -7.95 8.20
CA ASP A 18 -12.95 -6.54 8.64
C ASP A 18 -13.36 -6.41 10.11
N ALA A 19 -14.42 -7.11 10.53
CA ALA A 19 -14.87 -7.11 11.92
C ALA A 19 -13.83 -7.69 12.88
N PHE A 20 -13.22 -8.83 12.55
CA PHE A 20 -12.14 -9.42 13.34
C PHE A 20 -10.89 -8.53 13.37
N SER A 21 -10.52 -7.94 12.24
CA SER A 21 -9.41 -6.99 12.15
C SER A 21 -9.63 -5.76 13.03
N SER A 22 -10.88 -5.27 13.12
CA SER A 22 -11.24 -4.10 13.94
C SER A 22 -11.07 -4.32 15.45
N ILE A 23 -11.16 -5.58 15.91
CA ILE A 23 -10.97 -5.96 17.31
C ILE A 23 -9.56 -6.46 17.60
N GLY A 24 -8.64 -6.32 16.64
CA GLY A 24 -7.24 -6.74 16.76
C GLY A 24 -7.06 -8.27 16.79
N GLN A 25 -8.07 -9.03 16.38
CA GLN A 25 -8.00 -10.48 16.30
C GLN A 25 -7.84 -10.92 14.85
N SER A 26 -7.01 -11.94 14.62
CA SER A 26 -6.94 -12.58 13.31
C SER A 26 -8.14 -13.51 13.13
N CYS A 27 -8.98 -13.24 12.14
CA CYS A 27 -9.92 -14.22 11.63
C CYS A 27 -9.16 -15.33 10.89
N HIS A 28 -8.97 -16.48 11.53
CA HIS A 28 -8.41 -17.65 10.85
C HIS A 28 -9.51 -18.32 10.02
N LEU A 29 -9.81 -17.74 8.86
CA LEU A 29 -10.65 -18.40 7.86
C LEU A 29 -9.72 -19.22 6.95
N ASP A 30 -9.86 -20.54 7.01
CA ASP A 30 -9.14 -21.47 6.15
C ASP A 30 -9.71 -21.44 4.72
N LEU A 31 -9.54 -20.29 4.06
CA LEU A 31 -9.87 -20.12 2.65
C LEU A 31 -8.79 -20.80 1.80
N PRO A 32 -9.15 -21.37 0.63
CA PRO A 32 -8.17 -21.92 -0.29
C PRO A 32 -7.14 -20.86 -0.69
N GLN A 33 -5.86 -21.10 -0.36
CA GLN A 33 -4.77 -20.20 -0.69
C GLN A 33 -4.11 -20.63 -2.01
N ILE A 34 -3.70 -19.64 -2.82
CA ILE A 34 -2.92 -19.88 -4.03
C ILE A 34 -1.50 -19.40 -3.76
N ALA A 35 -0.55 -20.33 -3.75
CA ALA A 35 0.88 -20.04 -3.64
C ALA A 35 1.55 -20.11 -5.02
N VAL A 36 2.45 -19.18 -5.30
CA VAL A 36 3.23 -19.16 -6.55
C VAL A 36 4.71 -19.28 -6.23
N VAL A 37 5.35 -20.32 -6.77
CA VAL A 37 6.78 -20.60 -6.60
C VAL A 37 7.51 -20.54 -7.95
N GLY A 38 8.71 -19.96 -7.96
CA GLY A 38 9.51 -19.81 -9.18
C GLY A 38 10.69 -18.85 -8.99
N GLY A 39 11.61 -18.83 -9.96
CA GLY A 39 12.82 -18.01 -9.91
C GLY A 39 12.55 -16.50 -9.76
N GLN A 40 13.59 -15.73 -9.41
CA GLN A 40 13.52 -14.26 -9.43
C GLN A 40 13.06 -13.79 -10.83
N SER A 41 12.19 -12.79 -10.88
CA SER A 41 11.69 -12.22 -12.14
C SER A 41 10.86 -13.16 -13.04
N ALA A 42 10.50 -14.37 -12.60
CA ALA A 42 9.64 -15.29 -13.37
C ALA A 42 8.17 -14.82 -13.54
N GLY A 43 7.89 -13.55 -13.28
CA GLY A 43 6.54 -12.98 -13.43
C GLY A 43 5.54 -13.40 -12.36
N LYS A 44 5.98 -13.92 -11.19
CA LYS A 44 5.09 -14.39 -10.10
C LYS A 44 4.01 -13.39 -9.71
N SER A 45 4.39 -12.12 -9.51
CA SER A 45 3.45 -11.04 -9.19
C SER A 45 2.49 -10.77 -10.34
N SER A 46 2.99 -10.80 -11.58
CA SER A 46 2.18 -10.58 -12.79
C SER A 46 1.16 -11.70 -13.03
N VAL A 47 1.48 -12.95 -12.66
CA VAL A 47 0.54 -14.08 -12.69
C VAL A 47 -0.59 -13.89 -11.67
N LEU A 48 -0.26 -13.47 -10.44
CA LEU A 48 -1.27 -13.19 -9.42
C LEU A 48 -2.13 -11.98 -9.79
N GLU A 49 -1.55 -10.93 -10.37
CA GLU A 49 -2.28 -9.74 -10.83
C GLU A 49 -3.25 -10.09 -11.96
N ASN A 50 -2.84 -10.90 -12.93
CA ASN A 50 -3.73 -11.38 -13.99
C ASN A 50 -4.85 -12.27 -13.45
N PHE A 51 -4.60 -13.02 -12.38
CA PHE A 51 -5.59 -13.89 -11.74
C PHE A 51 -6.61 -13.09 -10.91
N VAL A 52 -6.17 -12.02 -10.22
CA VAL A 52 -7.00 -11.16 -9.37
C VAL A 52 -7.66 -10.02 -10.16
N GLY A 53 -7.12 -9.65 -11.32
CA GLY A 53 -7.65 -8.59 -12.19
C GLY A 53 -7.39 -7.17 -11.67
N ARG A 54 -6.48 -6.99 -10.70
CA ARG A 54 -6.08 -5.68 -10.15
C ARG A 54 -4.55 -5.61 -10.06
N ALA A 55 -3.97 -4.55 -10.60
CA ALA A 55 -2.53 -4.28 -10.49
C ALA A 55 -2.18 -3.98 -9.03
N ALA A 56 -1.16 -4.64 -8.49
CA ALA A 56 -0.74 -4.44 -7.09
C ALA A 56 0.16 -3.20 -6.90
N SER A 57 0.43 -2.45 -7.96
CA SER A 57 1.31 -1.28 -7.93
C SER A 57 0.54 0.05 -7.92
N ALA A 58 0.84 0.84 -6.88
CA ALA A 58 0.68 2.29 -6.73
C ALA A 58 -0.64 2.82 -6.16
N LYS A 59 -0.74 2.83 -4.82
CA LYS A 59 -1.23 4.02 -4.12
C LYS A 59 -0.12 5.08 -4.24
N LEU A 60 -0.18 5.92 -5.28
CA LEU A 60 0.66 7.11 -5.37
C LEU A 60 0.23 8.04 -4.23
N LEU A 61 1.03 8.12 -3.16
CA LEU A 61 0.90 9.20 -2.18
C LEU A 61 1.25 10.50 -2.91
N PRO A 62 0.44 11.56 -2.83
CA PRO A 62 0.83 12.86 -3.38
C PRO A 62 2.07 13.37 -2.65
N ASP A 63 3.05 13.83 -3.42
CA ASP A 63 4.33 14.35 -2.97
C ASP A 63 4.16 15.40 -1.87
N LEU A 64 4.82 15.21 -0.73
CA LEU A 64 4.94 16.27 0.28
C LEU A 64 5.91 17.32 -0.27
N ASN A 65 5.32 18.41 -0.74
CA ASN A 65 5.90 19.71 -1.10
C ASN A 65 7.15 20.07 -0.26
N GLU A 66 8.32 20.07 -0.89
CA GLU A 66 9.63 20.39 -0.28
C GLU A 66 9.87 21.91 -0.04
N ASN A 67 8.85 22.76 -0.19
CA ASN A 67 8.96 24.19 0.08
C ASN A 67 8.70 24.49 1.56
N ALA A 68 9.55 23.95 2.43
CA ALA A 68 9.70 24.47 3.79
C ALA A 68 10.51 25.77 3.69
N GLU A 69 9.80 26.89 3.86
CA GLU A 69 10.32 28.22 4.06
C GLU A 69 11.53 28.23 5.03
N ILE A 70 12.75 28.40 4.51
CA ILE A 70 13.88 28.80 5.35
C ILE A 70 13.82 30.33 5.46
N THR A 71 12.99 30.80 6.37
CA THR A 71 13.14 32.13 6.95
C THR A 71 14.34 32.07 7.90
N GLY A 72 15.36 32.89 7.62
CA GLY A 72 16.48 33.12 8.52
C GLY A 72 17.03 34.51 8.22
N PRO A 73 17.20 35.38 9.22
CA PRO A 73 17.69 36.74 8.97
C PRO A 73 19.10 36.66 8.38
N SER A 74 19.28 37.30 7.22
CA SER A 74 20.59 37.54 6.61
C SER A 74 21.50 38.19 7.65
N ALA A 75 22.53 37.46 8.10
CA ALA A 75 23.54 37.96 9.00
C ALA A 75 24.39 39.00 8.27
N ALA A 76 23.91 40.23 8.26
CA ALA A 76 24.73 41.42 8.09
C ALA A 76 25.59 41.59 9.35
N GLU A 77 26.72 40.89 9.45
CA GLU A 77 27.74 41.22 10.44
C GLU A 77 29.16 41.00 9.89
N ARG A 78 29.93 42.10 10.00
CA ARG A 78 31.40 42.19 10.09
C ARG A 78 32.20 42.19 8.79
N ASN A 79 32.09 43.30 8.06
CA ASN A 79 33.26 43.93 7.45
C ASN A 79 33.39 45.34 8.02
N GLY A 80 34.25 45.49 9.02
CA GLY A 80 34.54 46.75 9.69
C GLY A 80 35.59 46.54 10.78
N ASP A 81 36.84 46.34 10.38
CA ASP A 81 38.04 47.00 10.95
C ASP A 81 39.31 46.36 10.36
N ILE A 82 39.83 46.94 9.28
CA ILE A 82 41.26 47.00 9.01
C ILE A 82 41.55 48.36 8.35
N GLY A 83 42.05 49.32 9.14
CA GLY A 83 42.57 50.60 8.64
C GLY A 83 42.18 51.79 9.48
#